data_AF-A0A530ZQB1-F1
#
_entry.id   AF-A0A530ZQB1-F1
#
_cell.length_a   1.000
_cell.length_b   1.000
_cell.length_c   1.000
_cell.angle_alpha   90.00
_cell.angle_beta   90.00
_cell.angle_gamma   90.00
#
_symmetry.space_group_name_H-M   'P 1'
#
loop_
_entity.id
_entity.type
_entity.pdbx_description
1 polymer ?
#
loop_
_entity_poly.entity_id
_entity_poly.type
_entity_poly.pdbx_seq_one_letter_code
_entity_poly.pdbx_strand_id
1 'polypeptide(L)' 'LGRCFGKDFFEREASYLFEHEWALTAADILERRTKHGLHLSAAERAAFEDWCVGRLVRAG' A
#
# COMPACT_ATOMS: atom_id res chain seq x y z
N LEU A 1 7.63 8.30 8.68
CA LEU A 1 6.45 7.73 7.99
C LEU A 1 6.83 6.64 6.99
N GLY A 2 8.11 6.45 6.65
CA GLY A 2 8.56 5.49 5.64
C GLY A 2 8.49 6.08 4.23
N ARG A 3 8.49 5.22 3.20
CA ARG A 3 8.33 5.64 1.80
C ARG A 3 6.98 6.34 1.57
N CYS A 4 6.98 7.41 0.76
CA CYS A 4 5.76 8.01 0.22
C CYS A 4 5.39 7.33 -1.11
N PHE A 5 4.14 6.91 -1.25
CA PHE A 5 3.63 6.31 -2.48
C PHE A 5 2.86 7.32 -3.34
N GLY A 6 2.39 8.41 -2.76
CA GLY A 6 1.75 9.51 -3.47
C GLY A 6 0.87 10.33 -2.53
N LYS A 7 0.82 11.64 -2.76
CA LYS A 7 0.14 12.62 -1.90
C LYS A 7 0.50 12.42 -0.41
N ASP A 8 -0.45 11.92 0.39
CA ASP A 8 -0.34 11.70 1.83
C ASP A 8 -0.32 10.21 2.21
N PHE A 9 -0.16 9.30 1.24
CA PHE A 9 -0.14 7.87 1.46
C PHE A 9 1.28 7.34 1.70
N PHE A 10 1.54 6.87 2.91
CA PHE A 10 2.86 6.43 3.35
C PHE A 10 2.90 4.97 3.79
N GLU A 11 4.09 4.38 3.72
CA GLU A 11 4.42 3.03 4.16
C GLU A 11 3.94 2.70 5.58
N ARG A 12 4.01 3.64 6.53
CA ARG A 12 3.49 3.39 7.89
C ARG A 12 1.99 3.12 7.89
N GLU A 13 1.22 3.87 7.11
CA GLU A 13 -0.22 3.65 6.97
C GLU A 13 -0.49 2.31 6.28
N ALA A 14 0.19 2.01 5.17
CA ALA A 14 0.06 0.72 4.50
C ALA A 14 0.38 -0.46 5.43
N SER A 15 1.45 -0.35 6.21
CA SER A 15 1.85 -1.38 7.19
C SER A 15 0.79 -1.61 8.25
N TYR A 16 0.20 -0.53 8.78
CA TYR A 16 -0.90 -0.62 9.74
C TYR A 16 -2.10 -1.37 9.15
N LEU A 17 -2.46 -1.11 7.89
CA LEU A 17 -3.57 -1.80 7.22
C LEU A 17 -3.31 -3.31 7.04
N PHE A 18 -2.05 -3.69 6.75
CA PHE A 18 -1.65 -5.11 6.73
C PHE A 18 -1.76 -5.76 8.11
N GLU A 19 -1.28 -5.08 9.16
CA GLU A 19 -1.13 -5.63 10.51
C GLU A 19 -2.45 -5.66 11.30
N HIS A 20 -3.33 -4.70 11.05
CA HIS A 20 -4.51 -4.48 11.90
C HIS A 20 -5.84 -4.54 11.15
N GLU A 21 -5.86 -4.43 9.82
CA GLU A 21 -7.10 -4.37 9.04
C GLU A 21 -7.26 -5.50 8.01
N TRP A 22 -6.47 -6.57 8.15
CA TRP A 22 -6.50 -7.75 7.28
C TRP A 22 -6.40 -7.40 5.79
N ALA A 23 -5.66 -6.33 5.45
CA ALA A 23 -5.26 -6.14 4.07
C ALA A 23 -4.27 -7.24 3.69
N LEU A 24 -4.51 -7.96 2.59
CA LEU A 24 -3.64 -9.04 2.12
C LEU A 24 -2.97 -8.69 0.80
N THR A 25 -3.52 -7.71 0.08
CA THR A 25 -3.09 -7.30 -1.25
C THR A 25 -3.01 -5.78 -1.37
N ALA A 26 -2.26 -5.28 -2.34
CA ALA A 26 -2.26 -3.85 -2.66
C ALA A 26 -3.68 -3.33 -2.99
N ALA A 27 -4.50 -4.14 -3.67
CA ALA A 27 -5.88 -3.81 -3.98
C ALA A 27 -6.77 -3.67 -2.73
N ASP A 28 -6.54 -4.47 -1.67
CA ASP A 28 -7.23 -4.27 -0.39
C ASP A 28 -7.01 -2.85 0.13
N ILE A 29 -5.77 -2.38 0.07
CA ILE A 29 -5.40 -1.07 0.58
C ILE A 29 -5.96 0.04 -0.31
N LEU A 30 -5.70 -0.03 -1.61
CA LEU A 30 -6.03 1.07 -2.54
C LEU A 30 -7.52 1.28 -2.77
N GLU A 31 -8.33 0.22 -2.66
CA GLU A 31 -9.72 0.24 -3.09
C GLU A 31 -10.72 -0.10 -1.98
N ARG A 32 -10.37 -0.99 -1.03
CA ARG A 32 -11.30 -1.46 -0.01
C ARG A 32 -11.13 -0.71 1.32
N ARG A 33 -9.91 -0.64 1.85
CA ARG A 33 -9.58 0.03 3.13
C ARG A 33 -9.40 1.53 2.97
N THR A 34 -8.89 1.96 1.82
CA THR A 34 -8.74 3.37 1.47
C THR A 34 -9.29 3.63 0.07
N LYS A 35 -9.18 4.88 -0.37
CA LYS A 35 -9.43 5.30 -1.75
C LYS A 35 -8.20 5.92 -2.40
N HIS A 36 -7.00 5.61 -1.90
CA HIS A 36 -5.75 6.12 -2.47
C HIS A 36 -5.61 5.75 -3.95
N GLY A 37 -6.18 4.61 -4.39
CA GLY A 37 -6.21 4.23 -5.80
C GLY A 37 -6.88 5.24 -6.74
N LEU A 38 -7.75 6.14 -6.25
CA LEU A 38 -8.35 7.22 -7.05
C LEU A 38 -7.41 8.42 -7.27
N HIS A 39 -6.31 8.49 -6.52
CA HIS A 39 -5.42 9.65 -6.48
C HIS A 39 -4.00 9.35 -6.92
N LEU A 40 -3.58 8.08 -6.90
CA LEU A 40 -2.28 7.67 -7.41
C LEU A 40 -2.28 7.66 -8.94
N SER A 41 -1.20 8.16 -9.53
CA SER A 41 -0.86 7.91 -10.93
C SER A 41 -0.56 6.41 -11.16
N ALA A 42 -0.56 5.99 -12.41
CA ALA A 42 -0.23 4.61 -12.76
C ALA A 42 1.17 4.19 -12.27
N ALA A 43 2.15 5.10 -12.34
CA ALA A 43 3.51 4.83 -11.87
C ALA A 43 3.58 4.71 -10.34
N GLU A 44 2.85 5.55 -9.61
CA GLU A 44 2.76 5.48 -8.15
C GLU A 44 2.04 4.20 -7.69
N ARG A 45 0.98 3.79 -8.39
CA ARG A 45 0.28 2.52 -8.14
C ARG A 45 1.22 1.33 -8.32
N ALA A 46 1.96 1.28 -9.43
CA ALA A 46 2.94 0.22 -9.69
C ALA A 46 4.05 0.20 -8.61
N ALA A 47 4.57 1.38 -8.24
CA ALA A 47 5.57 1.50 -7.18
C ALA A 47 5.09 0.99 -5.81
N PHE A 48 3.80 1.15 -5.50
CA PHE A 48 3.18 0.60 -4.29
C PHE A 48 2.99 -0.92 -4.38
N GLU A 49 2.52 -1.43 -5.53
CA GLU A 49 2.37 -2.86 -5.78
C GLU A 49 3.70 -3.62 -5.65
N ASP A 50 4.76 -3.09 -6.26
CA ASP A 50 6.11 -3.67 -6.15
C ASP A 50 6.61 -3.72 -4.70
N TRP A 51 6.34 -2.67 -3.92
CA TRP A 51 6.68 -2.65 -2.51
C TRP A 51 5.88 -3.70 -1.71
N CYS A 52 4.59 -3.86 -1.99
CA CYS A 52 3.76 -4.90 -1.36
C CYS A 52 4.30 -6.31 -1.64
N VAL A 53 4.73 -6.61 -2.87
CA VAL A 53 5.36 -7.89 -3.21
C VAL A 53 6.63 -8.10 -2.37
N GLY A 54 7.51 -7.09 -2.33
CA GLY A 54 8.73 -7.16 -1.53
C GLY A 54 8.48 -7.27 -0.02
N ARG A 55 7.36 -6.75 0.50
CA ARG A 55 6.95 -6.90 1.90
C ARG A 55 6.51 -8.34 2.19
N LEU A 56 5.64 -8.91 1.35
CA LEU A 56 5.10 -10.26 1.55
C LEU A 56 6.19 -11.33 1.51
N VAL A 57 7.21 -11.16 0.67
CA VAL A 57 8.38 -12.05 0.64
C VAL A 57 9.17 -12.05 1.95
N ARG A 58 9.17 -10.95 2.71
CA ARG A 58 9.88 -10.86 4.00
C ARG A 58 9.03 -11.29 5.20
N ALA A 59 7.72 -11.45 5.01
CA ALA A 59 6.79 -11.80 6.08
C ALA A 59 6.56 -13.32 6.20
N GLY A 60 7.05 -14.11 5.25
CA GLY A 60 7.10 -15.59 5.30
C GLY A 60 8.50 -16.08 5.61
#